data_AF-A0A352UF23-F1
#
_entry.id   AF-A0A352UF23-F1
#
_cell.length_a   1.000
_cell.length_b   1.000
_cell.length_c   1.000
_cell.angle_alpha   90.00
_cell.angle_beta   90.00
_cell.angle_gamma   90.00
#
_symmetry.space_group_name_H-M   'P 1'
#
loop_
_entity.id
_entity.type
_entity.pdbx_description
1 polymer ?
#
loop_
_entity_poly.entity_id
_entity_poly.type
_entity_poly.pdbx_seq_one_letter_code
_entity_poly.pdbx_strand_id
1 'polypeptide(L)'
;MVRAKRKIQDAGIPYKVPSDDMLPERLSAVLGVIYLIFKEGYSATAGDTLFRRPLYVEAIRLARALHELIPGEPEVIGLLAPMLLHDSCRNTRTDDNGDLILLESQDRNLWDQTEIDEGLALIEQALSLRNPGPYQIQAAIAACHAEAKRAELTDRRQIAAL
;
A
#
# COMPACT_ATOMS: atom_id res chain seq x y z
N MET A 1 21.36 2.75 21.93
CA MET A 1 21.36 3.51 20.66
C MET A 1 22.68 4.24 20.32
N VAL A 2 23.86 3.78 20.79
CA VAL A 2 25.13 4.54 20.60
C VAL A 2 26.10 3.88 19.59
N ARG A 3 25.99 2.56 19.36
CA ARG A 3 26.91 1.83 18.46
C ARG A 3 26.64 2.07 16.96
N ALA A 4 25.37 2.18 16.55
CA ALA A 4 25.02 2.41 15.15
C ALA A 4 25.40 3.83 14.68
N LYS A 5 25.12 4.86 15.51
CA LYS A 5 25.53 6.25 15.24
C LYS A 5 27.04 6.41 15.10
N ARG A 6 27.84 5.72 15.94
CA ARG A 6 29.30 5.80 15.89
C ARG A 6 29.87 5.16 14.62
N LYS A 7 29.36 4.01 14.19
CA LYS A 7 29.76 3.37 12.93
C LYS A 7 29.46 4.21 11.69
N ILE A 8 28.35 4.94 11.68
CA ILE A 8 27.97 5.84 10.58
C ILE A 8 28.90 7.07 10.53
N GLN A 9 29.28 7.59 11.69
CA GLN A 9 30.22 8.72 11.80
C GLN A 9 31.66 8.33 11.45
N ASP A 10 32.14 7.17 11.91
CA ASP A 10 33.50 6.67 11.68
C ASP A 10 33.74 6.22 10.22
N ALA A 11 32.70 5.82 9.50
CA ALA A 11 32.81 5.38 8.10
C ALA A 11 32.98 6.55 7.12
N GLY A 12 32.84 7.81 7.56
CA GLY A 12 33.05 8.99 6.73
C GLY A 12 32.21 9.02 5.46
N ILE A 13 31.10 8.27 5.39
CA ILE A 13 30.21 8.26 4.23
C ILE A 13 29.50 9.62 4.26
N PRO A 14 29.85 10.56 3.37
CA PRO A 14 29.18 11.84 3.38
C PRO A 14 27.71 11.57 3.06
N TYR A 15 26.83 11.99 3.96
CA TYR A 15 25.41 12.12 3.66
C TYR A 15 25.29 13.20 2.58
N LYS A 16 25.41 12.79 1.32
CA LYS A 16 25.19 13.63 0.16
C LYS A 16 23.72 13.54 -0.16
N VAL A 17 23.05 14.68 -0.19
CA VAL A 17 21.73 14.78 -0.80
C VAL A 17 21.92 14.47 -2.28
N PRO A 18 21.32 13.38 -2.79
CA PRO A 18 21.36 13.06 -4.21
C PRO A 18 20.85 14.21 -5.05
N SER A 19 21.42 14.40 -6.23
CA SER A 19 20.89 15.35 -7.21
C SER A 19 19.52 14.89 -7.72
N ASP A 20 18.70 15.84 -8.16
CA ASP A 20 17.30 15.62 -8.53
C ASP A 20 17.13 14.65 -9.71
N ASP A 21 18.14 14.51 -10.57
CA ASP A 21 18.17 13.53 -11.67
C ASP A 21 18.19 12.07 -11.21
N MET A 22 18.64 11.80 -9.97
CA MET A 22 18.57 10.47 -9.37
C MET A 22 17.25 10.21 -8.63
N LEU A 23 16.36 11.21 -8.54
CA LEU A 23 15.09 11.10 -7.82
C LEU A 23 14.19 9.98 -8.38
N PRO A 24 14.00 9.82 -9.71
CA PRO A 24 13.09 8.79 -10.24
C PRO A 24 13.51 7.36 -9.88
N GLU A 25 14.79 7.02 -10.03
CA GLU A 25 15.30 5.68 -9.71
C GLU A 25 15.20 5.39 -8.21
N ARG A 26 15.57 6.36 -7.38
CA ARG A 26 15.48 6.24 -5.92
C ARG A 26 14.05 6.14 -5.44
N LEU A 27 13.14 6.88 -6.06
CA LEU A 27 11.72 6.83 -5.73
C LEU A 27 11.18 5.43 -5.99
N SER A 28 11.46 4.83 -7.15
CA SER A 28 11.05 3.45 -7.46
C SER A 28 11.52 2.46 -6.38
N ALA A 29 12.78 2.56 -5.94
CA ALA A 29 13.30 1.72 -4.86
C ALA A 29 12.57 1.95 -3.51
N VAL A 30 12.29 3.22 -3.16
CA VAL A 30 11.55 3.58 -1.94
C VAL A 30 10.12 3.02 -1.97
N LEU A 31 9.40 3.19 -3.08
CA LEU A 31 8.06 2.64 -3.27
C LEU A 31 8.07 1.12 -3.13
N GLY A 32 9.06 0.46 -3.74
CA GLY A 32 9.28 -0.99 -3.62
C GLY A 32 9.44 -1.45 -2.17
N VAL A 33 10.26 -0.74 -1.38
CA VAL A 33 10.49 -1.06 0.03
C VAL A 33 9.24 -0.83 0.87
N ILE A 34 8.55 0.30 0.70
CA ILE A 34 7.30 0.60 1.43
C ILE A 34 6.26 -0.48 1.14
N TYR A 35 6.08 -0.84 -0.13
CA TYR A 35 5.13 -1.87 -0.53
C TYR A 35 5.49 -3.25 0.02
N LEU A 36 6.79 -3.59 0.06
CA LEU A 36 7.25 -4.85 0.64
C LEU A 36 6.93 -4.92 2.15
N ILE A 37 7.19 -3.84 2.89
CA ILE A 37 6.87 -3.75 4.32
C ILE A 37 5.36 -3.91 4.53
N PHE A 38 4.55 -3.26 3.69
CA PHE A 38 3.10 -3.42 3.72
C PHE A 38 2.69 -4.87 3.53
N LYS A 39 3.12 -5.52 2.44
CA LYS A 39 2.75 -6.90 2.13
C LYS A 39 3.18 -7.89 3.21
N GLU A 40 4.41 -7.77 3.71
CA GLU A 40 4.91 -8.67 4.77
C GLU A 40 4.22 -8.42 6.12
N GLY A 41 3.74 -7.19 6.36
CA GLY A 41 2.90 -6.89 7.52
C GLY A 41 1.47 -7.43 7.38
N TYR A 42 0.91 -7.36 6.18
CA TYR A 42 -0.50 -7.58 5.88
C TYR A 42 -0.84 -9.04 5.49
N SER A 43 0.14 -9.82 5.05
CA SER A 43 -0.02 -11.27 4.82
C SER A 43 1.30 -11.92 5.19
N ALA A 44 1.58 -11.98 6.50
CA ALA A 44 2.86 -12.40 7.02
C ALA A 44 3.20 -13.79 6.46
N THR A 45 4.27 -13.86 5.65
CA THR A 45 4.68 -15.10 4.99
C THR A 45 5.49 -15.99 5.93
N ALA A 46 5.89 -15.47 7.09
CA ALA A 46 6.60 -16.19 8.15
C ALA A 46 6.28 -15.63 9.56
N GLY A 47 6.34 -16.48 10.59
CA GLY A 47 6.16 -16.14 12.01
C GLY A 47 4.82 -16.61 12.59
N ASP A 48 4.70 -16.56 13.92
CA ASP A 48 3.58 -17.14 14.68
C ASP A 48 2.25 -16.37 14.58
N THR A 49 2.22 -15.23 13.87
CA THR A 49 1.03 -14.38 13.71
C THR A 49 0.76 -14.07 12.24
N LEU A 50 -0.48 -14.30 11.79
CA LEU A 50 -0.94 -14.06 10.41
C LEU A 50 -0.79 -12.59 9.94
N PHE A 51 -0.75 -11.64 10.89
CA PHE A 51 -0.61 -10.22 10.64
C PHE A 51 0.40 -9.60 11.60
N ARG A 52 1.29 -8.75 11.08
CA ARG A 52 2.17 -7.91 11.89
C ARG A 52 1.67 -6.48 11.84
N ARG A 53 0.61 -6.21 12.62
CA ARG A 53 -0.10 -4.92 12.66
C ARG A 53 0.79 -3.67 12.71
N PRO A 54 1.88 -3.62 13.49
CA PRO A 54 2.74 -2.46 13.50
C PRO A 54 3.43 -2.15 12.16
N LEU A 55 3.69 -3.16 11.32
CA LEU A 55 4.46 -2.99 10.08
C LEU A 55 3.62 -2.39 8.94
N TYR A 56 2.42 -2.92 8.69
CA TYR A 56 1.61 -2.40 7.58
C TYR A 56 1.04 -1.01 7.88
N VAL A 57 0.71 -0.72 9.15
CA VAL A 57 0.29 0.63 9.59
C VAL A 57 1.43 1.63 9.38
N GLU A 58 2.66 1.25 9.72
CA GLU A 58 3.82 2.09 9.49
C GLU A 58 4.09 2.29 7.99
N ALA A 59 3.89 1.27 7.16
CA ALA A 59 3.99 1.42 5.71
C ALA A 59 2.97 2.43 5.17
N ILE A 60 1.70 2.38 5.61
CA ILE A 60 0.68 3.38 5.25
C ILE A 60 1.11 4.78 5.70
N ARG A 61 1.62 4.92 6.93
CA ARG A 61 2.13 6.20 7.44
C ARG A 61 3.27 6.76 6.57
N LEU A 62 4.20 5.90 6.13
CA LEU A 62 5.29 6.28 5.24
C LEU A 62 4.81 6.65 3.84
N ALA A 63 3.85 5.91 3.28
CA ALA A 63 3.23 6.23 1.98
C ALA A 63 2.51 7.58 2.01
N ARG A 64 1.77 7.89 3.09
CA ARG A 64 1.14 9.20 3.30
C ARG A 64 2.16 10.33 3.38
N ALA A 65 3.22 10.14 4.17
CA ALA A 65 4.30 11.14 4.25
C ALA A 65 4.97 11.37 2.89
N LEU A 66 5.15 10.32 2.08
CA LEU A 66 5.70 10.45 0.74
C LEU A 66 4.73 11.19 -0.21
N HIS A 67 3.44 10.91 -0.12
CA HIS A 67 2.40 11.63 -0.86
C HIS A 67 2.34 13.12 -0.49
N GLU A 68 2.48 13.47 0.79
CA GLU A 68 2.58 14.87 1.22
C GLU A 68 3.83 15.58 0.67
N LEU A 69 4.95 14.87 0.58
CA LEU A 69 6.22 15.42 0.06
C LEU A 69 6.21 15.57 -1.47
N ILE A 70 5.55 14.69 -2.20
CA ILE A 70 5.53 14.66 -3.67
C ILE A 70 4.08 14.39 -4.18
N PRO A 71 3.14 15.33 -3.98
CA PRO A 71 1.70 15.10 -4.17
C PRO A 71 1.26 14.92 -5.63
N GLY A 72 2.13 15.24 -6.60
CA GLY A 72 1.83 15.14 -8.03
C GLY A 72 2.40 13.89 -8.70
N GLU A 73 3.08 13.01 -7.96
CA GLU A 73 3.75 11.85 -8.54
C GLU A 73 2.79 10.64 -8.64
N PRO A 74 2.40 10.22 -9.86
CA PRO A 74 1.34 9.23 -10.07
C PRO A 74 1.54 7.91 -9.32
N GLU A 75 2.78 7.40 -9.26
CA GLU A 75 3.06 6.12 -8.60
C GLU A 75 3.13 6.22 -7.07
N VAL A 76 3.36 7.42 -6.51
CA VAL A 76 3.24 7.64 -5.06
C VAL A 76 1.76 7.58 -4.66
N ILE A 77 0.90 8.26 -5.41
CA ILE A 77 -0.55 8.24 -5.21
C ILE A 77 -1.08 6.80 -5.41
N GLY A 78 -0.64 6.17 -6.51
CA GLY A 78 -1.01 4.80 -6.88
C GLY A 78 -0.53 3.74 -5.89
N LEU A 79 0.53 3.99 -5.11
CA LEU A 79 0.97 3.07 -4.04
C LEU A 79 0.09 3.16 -2.80
N LEU A 80 -0.31 4.36 -2.40
CA LEU A 80 -1.11 4.57 -1.19
C LEU A 80 -2.51 3.98 -1.33
N ALA A 81 -3.16 4.17 -2.49
CA ALA A 81 -4.52 3.68 -2.77
C ALA A 81 -4.73 2.19 -2.43
N PRO A 82 -4.00 1.21 -3.01
CA PRO A 82 -4.22 -0.20 -2.75
C PRO A 82 -3.89 -0.56 -1.30
N MET A 83 -2.98 0.15 -0.63
CA MET A 83 -2.67 -0.10 0.77
C MET A 83 -3.86 0.24 1.68
N LEU A 84 -4.55 1.34 1.42
CA LEU A 84 -5.79 1.72 2.12
C LEU A 84 -6.94 0.77 1.79
N LEU A 85 -7.13 0.45 0.51
CA LEU A 85 -8.19 -0.47 0.07
C LEU A 85 -8.02 -1.86 0.71
N HIS A 86 -6.79 -2.36 0.82
CA HIS A 86 -6.52 -3.60 1.53
C HIS A 86 -6.71 -3.44 3.05
N ASP A 87 -6.22 -2.38 3.68
CA ASP A 87 -6.39 -2.22 5.13
C ASP A 87 -7.86 -2.06 5.54
N SER A 88 -8.71 -1.58 4.65
CA SER A 88 -10.15 -1.41 4.90
C SER A 88 -10.85 -2.71 5.32
N CYS A 89 -10.40 -3.86 4.83
CA CYS A 89 -11.00 -5.16 5.15
C CYS A 89 -10.34 -5.88 6.34
N ARG A 90 -9.37 -5.27 7.02
CA ARG A 90 -8.54 -5.89 8.09
C ARG A 90 -9.34 -6.68 9.13
N ASN A 91 -10.48 -6.17 9.55
CA ASN A 91 -11.29 -6.77 10.63
C ASN A 91 -12.12 -7.97 10.17
N THR A 92 -12.15 -8.25 8.87
CA THR A 92 -12.95 -9.34 8.27
C THR A 92 -12.08 -10.48 7.75
N ARG A 93 -10.77 -10.40 7.93
CA ARG A 93 -9.81 -11.37 7.39
C ARG A 93 -9.68 -12.64 8.21
N THR A 94 -10.13 -12.63 9.46
CA THR A 94 -10.07 -13.78 10.36
C THR A 94 -11.40 -13.99 11.05
N ASP A 95 -11.73 -15.24 11.32
CA ASP A 95 -12.85 -15.60 12.18
C ASP A 95 -12.48 -15.51 13.68
N ASP A 96 -13.42 -15.87 14.55
CA ASP A 96 -13.22 -15.87 16.01
C ASP A 96 -12.16 -16.89 16.47
N ASN A 97 -11.81 -17.87 15.64
CA ASN A 97 -10.77 -18.86 15.90
C ASN A 97 -9.38 -18.37 15.43
N GLY A 98 -9.33 -17.24 14.71
CA GLY A 98 -8.11 -16.70 14.11
C GLY A 98 -7.78 -17.31 12.74
N ASP A 99 -8.68 -18.07 12.13
CA ASP A 99 -8.50 -18.69 10.82
C ASP A 99 -8.80 -17.71 9.69
N LEU A 100 -8.05 -17.79 8.59
CA LEU A 100 -8.22 -16.88 7.45
C LEU A 100 -9.58 -17.08 6.75
N ILE A 101 -10.29 -15.96 6.55
CA ILE A 101 -11.51 -15.88 5.75
C ILE A 101 -11.15 -15.46 4.33
N LEU A 102 -11.55 -16.28 3.35
CA LEU A 102 -11.40 -15.99 1.92
C LEU A 102 -12.08 -14.67 1.57
N LEU A 103 -11.47 -13.88 0.68
CA LEU A 103 -11.98 -12.55 0.28
C LEU A 103 -13.46 -12.57 -0.17
N GLU A 104 -13.90 -13.65 -0.81
CA GLU A 104 -15.29 -13.82 -1.26
C GLU A 104 -16.29 -14.10 -0.13
N SER A 105 -15.80 -14.59 1.01
CA SER A 105 -16.60 -14.92 2.20
C SER A 105 -16.54 -13.83 3.27
N GLN A 106 -15.75 -12.77 3.08
CA GLN A 106 -15.68 -11.64 4.01
C GLN A 106 -16.97 -10.80 3.95
N ASP A 107 -17.48 -10.39 5.11
CA ASP A 107 -18.61 -9.46 5.19
C ASP A 107 -18.16 -8.04 4.84
N ARG A 108 -18.42 -7.62 3.60
CA ARG A 108 -18.04 -6.29 3.09
C ARG A 108 -18.71 -5.13 3.80
N ASN A 109 -19.80 -5.36 4.54
CA ASN A 109 -20.44 -4.30 5.33
C ASN A 109 -19.60 -3.88 6.54
N LEU A 110 -18.64 -4.72 6.96
CA LEU A 110 -17.72 -4.44 8.05
C LEU A 110 -16.42 -3.79 7.59
N TRP A 111 -16.28 -3.52 6.29
CA TRP A 111 -15.10 -2.84 5.75
C TRP A 111 -15.11 -1.35 6.09
N ASP A 112 -13.93 -0.81 6.36
CA ASP A 112 -13.74 0.60 6.69
C ASP A 112 -14.04 1.48 5.49
N GLN A 113 -15.24 2.07 5.46
CA GLN A 113 -15.69 2.92 4.36
C GLN A 113 -14.82 4.17 4.22
N THR A 114 -14.21 4.67 5.30
CA THR A 114 -13.36 5.87 5.22
C THR A 114 -12.09 5.59 4.41
N GLU A 115 -11.47 4.44 4.64
CA GLU A 115 -10.29 4.02 3.88
C GLU A 115 -10.63 3.62 2.45
N ILE A 116 -11.83 3.07 2.22
CA ILE A 116 -12.34 2.81 0.86
C ILE A 116 -12.50 4.12 0.10
N ASP A 117 -13.26 5.08 0.64
CA ASP A 117 -13.53 6.35 -0.01
C ASP A 117 -12.22 7.11 -0.33
N GLU A 118 -11.27 7.09 0.60
CA GLU A 118 -9.95 7.69 0.37
C GLU A 118 -9.15 6.95 -0.71
N GLY A 119 -9.10 5.62 -0.65
CA GLY A 119 -8.38 4.81 -1.63
C GLY A 119 -8.93 4.98 -3.05
N LEU A 120 -10.26 5.06 -3.19
CA LEU A 120 -10.94 5.32 -4.47
C LEU A 120 -10.60 6.73 -5.01
N ALA A 121 -10.69 7.76 -4.16
CA ALA A 121 -10.34 9.12 -4.56
C ALA A 121 -8.87 9.23 -5.04
N LEU A 122 -7.94 8.54 -4.37
CA LEU A 122 -6.53 8.52 -4.75
C LEU A 122 -6.31 7.84 -6.10
N ILE A 123 -6.94 6.69 -6.38
CA ILE A 123 -6.76 6.04 -7.68
C ILE A 123 -7.41 6.84 -8.81
N GLU A 124 -8.56 7.47 -8.59
CA GLU A 124 -9.16 8.41 -9.55
C GLU A 124 -8.21 9.57 -9.86
N GLN A 125 -7.60 10.15 -8.82
CA GLN A 125 -6.59 11.21 -8.97
C GLN A 125 -5.39 10.71 -9.80
N ALA A 126 -4.81 9.55 -9.47
CA ALA A 126 -3.65 9.02 -10.17
C ALA A 126 -3.95 8.75 -11.66
N LEU A 127 -5.10 8.12 -11.96
CA LEU A 127 -5.51 7.83 -13.34
C LEU A 127 -5.73 9.10 -14.17
N SER A 128 -6.18 10.19 -13.53
CA SER A 128 -6.38 11.48 -14.21
C SER A 128 -5.06 12.08 -14.76
N LEU A 129 -3.91 11.68 -14.19
CA LEU A 129 -2.58 12.12 -14.62
C LEU A 129 -2.09 11.42 -15.90
N ARG A 130 -2.81 10.40 -16.39
CA ARG A 130 -2.55 9.70 -17.67
C ARG A 130 -1.12 9.15 -17.82
N ASN A 131 -0.51 8.73 -16.72
CA ASN A 131 0.80 8.09 -16.70
C ASN A 131 0.73 6.80 -15.88
N PRO A 132 0.13 5.73 -16.42
CA PRO A 132 -0.12 4.50 -15.66
C PRO A 132 1.18 3.78 -15.31
N GLY A 133 1.25 3.28 -14.09
CA GLY A 133 2.34 2.45 -13.61
C GLY A 133 1.85 1.25 -12.78
N PRO A 134 2.78 0.39 -12.33
CA PRO A 134 2.44 -0.89 -11.70
C PRO A 134 1.61 -0.76 -10.43
N TYR A 135 1.79 0.29 -9.62
CA TYR A 135 0.99 0.46 -8.41
C TYR A 135 -0.41 0.96 -8.73
N GLN A 136 -0.57 1.85 -9.72
CA GLN A 136 -1.89 2.26 -10.20
C GLN A 136 -2.72 1.09 -10.73
N ILE A 137 -2.10 0.13 -11.44
CA ILE A 137 -2.83 -1.07 -11.90
C ILE A 137 -3.32 -1.90 -10.70
N GLN A 138 -2.45 -2.12 -9.71
CA GLN A 138 -2.83 -2.84 -8.49
C GLN A 138 -3.94 -2.11 -7.72
N ALA A 139 -3.87 -0.79 -7.63
CA ALA A 139 -4.89 0.07 -7.05
C ALA A 139 -6.23 -0.09 -7.76
N ALA A 140 -6.24 -0.04 -9.10
CA ALA A 140 -7.45 -0.18 -9.89
C ALA A 140 -8.10 -1.56 -9.71
N ILE A 141 -7.30 -2.63 -9.64
CA ILE A 141 -7.81 -3.98 -9.33
C ILE A 141 -8.42 -4.01 -7.93
N ALA A 142 -7.73 -3.46 -6.92
CA ALA A 142 -8.23 -3.40 -5.56
C ALA A 142 -9.52 -2.56 -5.46
N ALA A 143 -9.63 -1.48 -6.24
CA ALA A 143 -10.81 -0.64 -6.31
C ALA A 143 -12.03 -1.41 -6.82
N CYS A 144 -11.88 -2.19 -7.91
CA CYS A 144 -12.96 -3.06 -8.41
C CYS A 144 -13.50 -4.02 -7.33
N HIS A 145 -12.62 -4.50 -6.43
CA HIS A 145 -13.05 -5.32 -5.30
C HIS A 145 -13.74 -4.49 -4.20
N ALA A 146 -13.20 -3.32 -3.87
CA ALA A 146 -13.72 -2.44 -2.82
C ALA A 146 -15.11 -1.86 -3.14
N GLU A 147 -15.35 -1.47 -4.39
CA GLU A 147 -16.62 -0.88 -4.83
C GLU A 147 -17.77 -1.88 -4.88
N ALA A 148 -17.47 -3.16 -5.10
CA ALA A 148 -18.49 -4.18 -5.22
C ALA A 148 -19.11 -4.51 -3.86
N LYS A 149 -20.43 -4.33 -3.73
CA LYS A 149 -21.16 -4.67 -2.48
C LYS A 149 -21.14 -6.15 -2.13
N ARG A 150 -20.92 -7.02 -3.12
CA ARG A 150 -20.80 -8.48 -2.96
C ARG A 150 -19.71 -9.00 -3.87
N ALA A 151 -19.08 -10.11 -3.49
CA ALA A 151 -17.96 -10.70 -4.23
C ALA A 151 -18.28 -10.98 -5.71
N GLU A 152 -19.49 -11.45 -6.00
CA GLU A 152 -19.95 -11.81 -7.34
C GLU A 152 -20.26 -10.59 -8.22
N LEU A 153 -20.36 -9.41 -7.62
CA LEU A 153 -20.54 -8.14 -8.33
C LEU A 153 -19.21 -7.46 -8.69
N THR A 154 -18.07 -8.04 -8.30
CA THR A 154 -16.75 -7.54 -8.70
C THR A 154 -16.65 -7.50 -10.22
N ASP A 155 -16.28 -6.35 -10.81
CA ASP A 155 -16.13 -6.21 -12.26
C ASP A 155 -14.88 -6.93 -12.78
N ARG A 156 -15.03 -8.23 -13.04
CA ARG A 156 -13.97 -9.06 -13.62
C ARG A 156 -13.61 -8.66 -15.05
N ARG A 157 -14.51 -7.99 -15.79
CA ARG A 157 -14.22 -7.55 -17.16
C ARG A 157 -13.28 -6.35 -17.14
N GLN A 158 -13.50 -5.41 -16.22
CA GLN A 158 -12.60 -4.29 -15.99
C GLN A 158 -11.22 -4.79 -15.54
N ILE A 159 -11.15 -5.69 -14.56
CA ILE A 159 -9.88 -6.28 -14.11
C ILE A 159 -9.10 -6.92 -15.26
N ALA A 160 -9.78 -7.66 -16.15
CA ALA A 160 -9.14 -8.31 -17.30
C ALA A 160 -8.68 -7.34 -18.40
N ALA A 161 -9.13 -6.08 -18.37
CA ALA A 161 -8.80 -5.06 -19.37
C ALA A 161 -7.67 -4.11 -18.94
N LEU A 162 -7.19 -4.22 -17.68
CA LEU A 162 -6.05 -3.48 -17.13
C LEU A 162 -4.72 -4.14 -17.49
#